data_AF-Q90WB8-F1
#
_entry.id   AF-Q90WB8-F1
#
_cell.length_a   1.000
_cell.length_b   1.000
_cell.length_c   1.000
_cell.angle_alpha   90.00
_cell.angle_beta   90.00
_cell.angle_gamma   90.00
#
_symmetry.space_group_name_H-M   'P 1'
#
loop_
_entity.id
_entity.type
_entity.pdbx_description
1 polymer ?
#
loop_
_entity_poly.entity_id
_entity_poly.type
_entity_poly.pdbx_seq_one_letter_code
_entity_poly.pdbx_strand_id
1 'polypeptide(L)'
;ALAFEDIYIEQRKVVKVVLEYADKVFSYIFVLEMFLKWIAYGFKKIFTNYWCWLDFLIVDVSLISLVANSLGYSDFGAIKSLRTLRALRPLRALSRFQGMRVVVNALDRAIPSIMNVLLVCLIFWLIFSIMGVNLFAGKFGKCVNRTGYIHSLTLVNNKSDCQAMNDTQFYWTKVKVNFDNVGLGYLSLLQVATFK
;
A
#
# COMPACT_ATOMS: atom_id res chain seq x y z
N ALA A 1 9.59 7.11 -17.90
CA ALA A 1 9.00 8.24 -17.14
C ALA A 1 9.04 7.92 -15.64
N LEU A 2 8.19 7.01 -15.13
CA LEU A 2 8.08 6.69 -13.69
C LEU A 2 9.40 6.34 -12.98
N ALA A 3 10.31 5.60 -13.63
CA ALA A 3 11.61 5.23 -13.03
C ALA A 3 12.60 6.40 -12.86
N PHE A 4 12.27 7.61 -13.33
CA PHE A 4 13.13 8.79 -13.19
C PHE A 4 12.66 9.74 -12.06
N GLU A 5 11.54 9.43 -11.39
CA GLU A 5 10.99 10.21 -10.26
C GLU A 5 11.68 9.85 -8.93
N ASP A 6 13.01 9.91 -8.89
CA ASP A 6 13.80 9.69 -7.67
C ASP A 6 14.00 10.99 -6.87
N ILE A 7 14.56 10.88 -5.65
CA ILE A 7 14.86 12.01 -4.74
C ILE A 7 15.66 13.14 -5.42
N TYR A 8 16.49 12.80 -6.43
CA TYR A 8 17.32 13.75 -7.17
C TYR A 8 16.57 14.53 -8.27
N ILE A 9 15.27 14.34 -8.43
CA ILE A 9 14.48 15.01 -9.48
C ILE A 9 14.45 16.53 -9.33
N GLU A 10 14.54 17.05 -8.10
CA GLU A 10 14.55 18.50 -7.82
C GLU A 10 15.80 19.18 -8.38
N GLN A 11 16.94 18.46 -8.44
CA GLN A 11 18.19 18.96 -9.00
C GLN A 11 18.15 19.01 -10.54
N ARG A 12 17.38 18.11 -11.19
CA ARG A 12 17.28 18.01 -12.65
C ARG A 12 16.03 18.71 -13.20
N LYS A 13 16.01 20.04 -13.14
CA LYS A 13 14.89 20.89 -13.59
C LYS A 13 14.43 20.59 -15.03
N VAL A 14 15.36 20.37 -15.97
CA VAL A 14 15.03 20.05 -17.38
C VAL A 14 14.30 18.71 -17.49
N VAL A 15 14.79 17.67 -16.82
CA VAL A 15 14.18 16.33 -16.83
C VAL A 15 12.78 16.39 -16.23
N LYS A 16 12.59 17.14 -15.14
CA LYS A 16 11.29 17.35 -14.49
C LYS A 16 10.25 17.93 -15.47
N VAL A 17 10.60 18.99 -16.20
CA VAL A 17 9.70 19.62 -17.18
C VAL A 17 9.40 18.68 -18.34
N VAL A 18 10.41 17.99 -18.88
CA VAL A 18 10.22 17.02 -19.96
C VAL A 18 9.31 15.87 -19.53
N LEU A 19 9.48 15.35 -18.30
CA LEU A 19 8.62 14.30 -17.75
C LEU A 19 7.16 14.77 -17.66
N GLU A 20 6.94 15.99 -17.18
CA GLU A 20 5.58 16.53 -17.01
C GLU A 20 4.87 16.72 -18.36
N TYR A 21 5.58 17.23 -19.37
CA TYR A 21 5.03 17.33 -20.72
C TYR A 21 4.79 15.96 -21.33
N ALA A 22 5.73 15.02 -21.21
CA ALA A 22 5.56 13.66 -21.70
C ALA A 22 4.34 12.98 -21.07
N ASP A 23 4.13 13.16 -19.76
CA ASP A 23 2.96 12.63 -19.04
C ASP A 23 1.63 13.18 -19.57
N LYS A 24 1.57 14.48 -19.90
CA LYS A 24 0.40 15.10 -20.53
C LYS A 24 0.15 14.51 -21.92
N VAL A 25 1.19 14.38 -22.74
CA VAL A 25 1.09 13.79 -24.09
C VAL A 25 0.63 12.34 -24.04
N PHE A 26 1.22 11.51 -23.16
CA PHE A 26 0.80 10.12 -22.99
C PHE A 26 -0.67 10.02 -22.54
N SER A 27 -1.08 10.85 -21.58
CA SER A 27 -2.48 10.87 -21.13
C SER A 27 -3.43 11.21 -22.28
N TYR A 28 -3.08 12.18 -23.13
CA TYR A 28 -3.91 12.57 -24.27
C TYR A 28 -4.04 11.44 -25.31
N ILE A 29 -2.92 10.80 -25.67
CA ILE A 29 -2.91 9.64 -26.58
C ILE A 29 -3.79 8.51 -26.03
N PHE A 30 -3.72 8.26 -24.72
CA PHE A 30 -4.50 7.18 -24.09
C PHE A 30 -6.00 7.48 -24.02
N VAL A 31 -6.37 8.74 -23.78
CA VAL A 31 -7.77 9.17 -23.85
C VAL A 31 -8.30 8.96 -25.27
N LEU A 32 -7.53 9.37 -26.29
CA LEU A 32 -7.90 9.18 -27.70
C LEU A 32 -8.07 7.70 -28.06
N GLU A 33 -7.13 6.83 -27.66
CA GLU A 33 -7.26 5.39 -27.86
C GLU A 33 -8.51 4.81 -27.19
N MET A 34 -8.88 5.30 -26.01
CA MET A 34 -10.10 4.86 -25.32
C MET A 34 -11.35 5.27 -26.11
N PHE A 35 -11.44 6.53 -26.55
CA PHE A 35 -12.54 7.00 -27.39
C PHE A 35 -12.69 6.16 -28.67
N LEU A 36 -11.58 5.83 -29.34
CA LEU A 36 -11.61 4.94 -30.51
C LEU A 36 -12.14 3.54 -30.17
N LYS A 37 -11.71 2.95 -29.05
CA LYS A 37 -12.23 1.64 -28.59
C LYS A 37 -13.72 1.71 -28.27
N TRP A 38 -14.21 2.81 -27.72
CA TRP A 38 -15.62 2.98 -27.38
C TRP A 38 -16.50 2.99 -28.63
N ILE A 39 -16.07 3.74 -29.65
CA ILE A 39 -16.76 3.82 -30.94
C ILE A 39 -16.71 2.46 -31.66
N ALA A 40 -15.56 1.77 -31.63
CA ALA A 40 -15.37 0.51 -32.36
C ALA A 40 -16.08 -0.70 -31.73
N TYR A 41 -16.03 -0.86 -30.40
CA TYR A 41 -16.58 -2.05 -29.73
C TYR A 41 -18.03 -1.90 -29.26
N GLY A 42 -18.52 -0.65 -29.17
CA GLY A 42 -19.84 -0.34 -28.64
C GLY A 42 -19.96 -0.57 -27.11
N PHE A 43 -20.91 0.11 -26.48
CA PHE A 43 -21.14 0.07 -25.03
C PHE A 43 -21.32 -1.35 -24.45
N LYS A 44 -21.89 -2.28 -25.23
CA LYS A 44 -22.24 -3.62 -24.75
C LYS A 44 -21.02 -4.49 -24.41
N LYS A 45 -19.91 -4.34 -25.13
CA LYS A 45 -18.71 -5.19 -24.95
C LYS A 45 -17.73 -4.65 -23.91
N ILE A 46 -17.88 -3.37 -23.54
CA ILE A 46 -17.10 -2.68 -22.51
C ILE A 46 -17.38 -3.24 -21.11
N PHE A 47 -18.65 -3.54 -20.80
CA PHE A 47 -19.02 -4.03 -19.47
C PHE A 47 -18.74 -5.52 -19.24
N THR A 48 -18.47 -6.30 -20.28
CA THR A 48 -18.25 -7.76 -20.15
C THR A 48 -16.78 -8.14 -19.97
N ASN A 49 -15.82 -7.29 -20.40
CA ASN A 49 -14.40 -7.63 -20.36
C ASN A 49 -13.66 -6.91 -19.22
N TYR A 50 -13.23 -7.64 -18.19
CA TYR A 50 -12.42 -7.12 -17.07
C TYR A 50 -11.19 -6.33 -17.52
N TRP A 51 -10.50 -6.81 -18.55
CA TRP A 51 -9.32 -6.15 -19.11
C TRP A 51 -9.62 -4.77 -19.71
N CYS A 52 -10.82 -4.58 -20.28
CA CYS A 52 -11.25 -3.29 -20.80
C CYS A 52 -11.62 -2.32 -19.67
N TRP A 53 -12.19 -2.85 -18.58
CA TRP A 53 -12.55 -2.08 -17.40
C TRP A 53 -11.31 -1.59 -16.64
N LEU A 54 -10.26 -2.42 -16.54
CA LEU A 54 -8.97 -2.03 -15.97
C LEU A 54 -8.34 -0.88 -16.78
N ASP A 55 -8.29 -1.01 -18.12
CA ASP A 55 -7.80 0.05 -19.00
C ASP A 55 -8.60 1.36 -18.81
N PHE A 56 -9.93 1.28 -18.63
CA PHE A 56 -10.80 2.43 -18.40
C PHE A 56 -10.50 3.14 -17.07
N LEU A 57 -10.40 2.40 -15.97
CA LEU A 57 -10.09 2.94 -14.64
C LEU A 57 -8.76 3.71 -14.64
N ILE A 58 -7.72 3.18 -15.31
CA ILE A 58 -6.43 3.87 -15.40
C ILE A 58 -6.54 5.21 -16.14
N VAL A 59 -7.32 5.25 -17.22
CA VAL A 59 -7.54 6.49 -17.99
C VAL A 59 -8.33 7.50 -17.16
N ASP A 60 -9.37 7.08 -16.44
CA ASP A 60 -10.18 7.94 -15.57
C ASP A 60 -9.35 8.58 -14.46
N VAL A 61 -8.52 7.79 -13.76
CA VAL A 61 -7.63 8.32 -12.71
C VAL A 61 -6.63 9.34 -13.29
N SER A 62 -6.12 9.09 -14.50
CA SER A 62 -5.21 10.03 -15.18
C SER A 62 -5.94 11.32 -15.59
N LEU A 63 -7.18 11.23 -16.06
CA LEU A 63 -8.00 12.36 -16.48
C LEU A 63 -8.39 13.23 -15.28
N ILE A 64 -8.91 12.64 -14.21
CA ILE A 64 -9.26 13.34 -12.97
C ILE A 64 -8.03 14.05 -12.40
N SER A 65 -6.88 13.38 -12.39
CA SER A 65 -5.62 13.98 -11.92
C SER A 65 -5.18 15.18 -12.78
N LEU A 66 -5.41 15.14 -14.10
CA LEU A 66 -5.05 16.24 -15.01
C LEU A 66 -6.00 17.42 -14.86
N VAL A 67 -7.31 17.18 -14.83
CA VAL A 67 -8.35 18.20 -14.66
C VAL A 67 -8.22 18.90 -13.30
N ALA A 68 -7.97 18.14 -12.24
CA ALA A 68 -7.76 18.70 -10.91
C ALA A 68 -6.52 19.61 -10.84
N ASN A 69 -5.45 19.26 -11.57
CA ASN A 69 -4.25 20.08 -11.65
C ASN A 69 -4.47 21.37 -12.47
N SER A 70 -5.27 21.31 -13.54
CA SER A 70 -5.60 22.51 -14.33
C SER A 70 -6.57 23.46 -13.63
N LEU A 71 -7.47 22.94 -12.79
CA LEU A 71 -8.43 23.73 -12.03
C LEU A 71 -7.84 24.34 -10.74
N GLY A 72 -6.56 24.10 -10.46
CA GLY A 72 -5.89 24.67 -9.28
C GLY A 72 -6.26 24.02 -7.94
N TYR A 73 -6.94 22.86 -7.94
CA TYR A 73 -7.28 22.12 -6.72
C TYR A 73 -6.10 21.30 -6.15
N SER A 74 -4.87 21.53 -6.61
CA SER A 74 -3.71 20.66 -6.39
C SER A 74 -3.34 20.37 -4.93
N ASP A 75 -3.81 21.19 -3.98
CA ASP A 75 -3.42 21.14 -2.57
C ASP A 75 -4.33 20.25 -1.69
N PHE A 76 -5.46 19.76 -2.22
CA PHE A 76 -6.27 18.79 -1.47
C PHE A 76 -5.55 17.43 -1.38
N GLY A 77 -5.50 16.86 -0.17
CA GLY A 77 -4.83 15.58 0.10
C GLY A 77 -5.25 14.43 -0.83
N ALA A 78 -6.51 14.45 -1.29
CA ALA A 78 -7.04 13.50 -2.26
C ALA A 78 -6.31 13.53 -3.62
N ILE A 79 -5.86 14.71 -4.08
CA ILE A 79 -5.14 14.86 -5.35
C ILE A 79 -3.69 14.39 -5.23
N LYS A 80 -3.09 14.55 -4.05
CA LYS A 80 -1.77 13.99 -3.75
C LYS A 80 -1.79 12.45 -3.79
N SER A 81 -2.84 11.81 -3.26
CA SER A 81 -3.03 10.36 -3.38
C SER A 81 -3.35 9.91 -4.81
N LEU A 82 -4.14 10.66 -5.58
CA LEU A 82 -4.40 10.33 -6.98
C LEU A 82 -3.12 10.33 -7.83
N ARG A 83 -2.14 11.17 -7.48
CA ARG A 83 -0.82 11.18 -8.14
C ARG A 83 -0.05 9.88 -7.90
N THR A 84 -0.11 9.29 -6.70
CA THR A 84 0.58 8.02 -6.42
C THR A 84 -0.05 6.84 -7.16
N LEU A 85 -1.36 6.89 -7.45
CA LEU A 85 -2.04 5.89 -8.28
C LEU A 85 -1.54 5.85 -9.73
N ARG A 86 -0.80 6.86 -10.23
CA ARG A 86 -0.13 6.79 -11.54
C ARG A 86 0.90 5.66 -11.61
N ALA A 87 1.38 5.16 -10.46
CA ALA A 87 2.22 3.96 -10.38
C ALA A 87 1.51 2.68 -10.90
N LEU A 88 0.19 2.73 -11.11
CA LEU A 88 -0.60 1.63 -11.68
C LEU A 88 -0.54 1.56 -13.21
N ARG A 89 -0.02 2.58 -13.92
CA ARG A 89 0.10 2.57 -15.39
C ARG A 89 0.79 1.32 -15.97
N PRO A 90 1.83 0.72 -15.35
CA PRO A 90 2.42 -0.53 -15.82
C PRO A 90 1.44 -1.72 -15.83
N LEU A 91 0.39 -1.72 -15.01
CA LEU A 91 -0.63 -2.79 -15.02
C LEU A 91 -1.35 -2.89 -16.36
N ARG A 92 -1.42 -1.80 -17.13
CA ARG A 92 -1.93 -1.84 -18.50
C ARG A 92 -1.09 -2.71 -19.43
N ALA A 93 0.21 -2.85 -19.18
CA ALA A 93 1.03 -3.79 -19.96
C ALA A 93 0.50 -5.23 -19.82
N LEU A 94 -0.04 -5.60 -18.65
CA LEU A 94 -0.65 -6.91 -18.39
C LEU A 94 -1.84 -7.18 -19.31
N SER A 95 -2.65 -6.14 -19.61
CA SER A 95 -3.81 -6.28 -20.52
C SER A 95 -3.37 -6.45 -21.97
N ARG A 96 -2.23 -5.87 -22.37
CA ARG A 96 -1.71 -5.91 -23.74
C ARG A 96 -0.93 -7.21 -24.05
N PHE A 97 -0.21 -7.76 -23.08
CA PHE A 97 0.60 -8.96 -23.29
C PHE A 97 -0.20 -10.25 -23.09
N GLN A 98 -0.37 -11.02 -24.17
CA GLN A 98 -1.09 -12.31 -24.15
C GLN A 98 -0.49 -13.31 -23.16
N GLY A 99 0.84 -13.37 -23.02
CA GLY A 99 1.51 -14.25 -22.06
C GLY A 99 1.17 -13.93 -20.59
N MET A 100 1.15 -12.65 -20.21
CA MET A 100 0.81 -12.22 -18.85
C MET A 100 -0.68 -12.43 -18.54
N ARG A 101 -1.55 -12.23 -19.54
CA ARG A 101 -3.00 -12.50 -19.43
C ARG A 101 -3.30 -13.95 -19.07
N VAL A 102 -2.57 -14.92 -19.65
CA VAL A 102 -2.77 -16.34 -19.34
C VAL A 102 -2.47 -16.64 -17.88
N VAL A 103 -1.40 -16.06 -17.33
CA VAL A 103 -1.02 -16.22 -15.92
C VAL A 103 -2.08 -15.62 -15.00
N VAL A 104 -2.53 -14.38 -15.26
CA VAL A 104 -3.57 -13.74 -14.43
C VAL A 104 -4.88 -14.51 -14.52
N ASN A 105 -5.31 -14.94 -15.71
CA ASN A 105 -6.51 -15.75 -15.86
C ASN A 105 -6.39 -17.11 -15.13
N ALA A 106 -5.19 -17.68 -15.00
CA ALA A 106 -4.96 -18.89 -14.22
C ALA A 106 -5.06 -18.62 -12.71
N LEU A 107 -4.51 -17.49 -12.26
CA LEU A 107 -4.63 -17.04 -10.87
C LEU A 107 -6.10 -16.77 -10.50
N ASP A 108 -6.86 -16.07 -11.35
CA ASP A 108 -8.28 -15.76 -11.12
C ASP A 108 -9.12 -17.02 -10.93
N ARG A 109 -8.83 -18.09 -11.67
CA ARG A 109 -9.48 -19.39 -11.48
C ARG A 109 -9.13 -20.06 -10.15
N ALA A 110 -7.95 -19.78 -9.59
CA ALA A 110 -7.51 -20.33 -8.31
C ALA A 110 -8.02 -19.55 -7.10
N ILE A 111 -8.37 -18.26 -7.24
CA ILE A 111 -8.89 -17.38 -6.17
C ILE A 111 -9.97 -18.05 -5.31
N PRO A 112 -11.07 -18.64 -5.85
CA PRO A 112 -12.11 -19.21 -5.01
C PRO A 112 -11.61 -20.37 -4.14
N SER A 113 -10.72 -21.21 -4.66
CA SER A 113 -10.11 -22.29 -3.88
C SER A 113 -9.18 -21.77 -2.80
N ILE A 114 -8.36 -20.75 -3.12
CA ILE A 114 -7.46 -20.11 -2.16
C ILE A 114 -8.28 -19.45 -1.05
N MET A 115 -9.41 -18.82 -1.37
CA MET A 115 -10.25 -18.16 -0.38
C MET A 115 -10.81 -19.12 0.66
N ASN A 116 -11.20 -20.33 0.26
CA ASN A 116 -11.68 -21.35 1.20
C ASN A 116 -10.57 -21.74 2.21
N VAL A 117 -9.36 -21.99 1.72
CA VAL A 117 -8.21 -22.32 2.59
C VAL A 117 -7.82 -21.13 3.48
N LEU A 118 -7.80 -19.93 2.92
CA LEU A 118 -7.47 -18.70 3.63
C LEU A 118 -8.46 -18.43 4.76
N LEU A 119 -9.76 -18.67 4.56
CA LEU A 119 -10.77 -18.51 5.60
C LEU A 119 -10.51 -19.45 6.79
N VAL A 120 -10.20 -20.72 6.53
CA VAL A 120 -9.85 -21.69 7.59
C VAL A 120 -8.59 -21.23 8.33
N CYS A 121 -7.55 -20.81 7.60
CA CYS A 121 -6.33 -20.28 8.19
C CYS A 121 -6.60 -19.04 9.06
N LEU A 122 -7.47 -18.14 8.62
CA LEU A 122 -7.84 -16.96 9.39
C LEU A 122 -8.53 -17.33 10.71
N ILE A 123 -9.48 -18.26 10.71
CA ILE A 123 -10.14 -18.73 11.95
C ILE A 123 -9.12 -19.38 12.88
N PHE A 124 -8.23 -20.21 12.36
CA PHE A 124 -7.19 -20.85 13.16
C PHE A 124 -6.23 -19.84 13.80
N TRP A 125 -5.77 -18.85 13.02
CA TRP A 125 -4.93 -17.77 13.53
C TRP A 125 -5.67 -16.85 14.50
N LEU A 126 -7.00 -16.73 14.39
CA LEU A 126 -7.81 -15.96 15.32
C LEU A 126 -7.67 -16.50 16.75
N ILE A 127 -7.78 -17.82 16.90
CA ILE A 127 -7.69 -18.50 18.20
C ILE A 127 -6.33 -18.24 18.84
N PHE A 128 -5.23 -18.41 18.09
CA PHE A 128 -3.89 -18.12 18.59
C PHE A 128 -3.67 -16.64 18.87
N SER A 129 -4.26 -15.75 18.08
CA SER A 129 -4.17 -14.32 18.30
C SER A 129 -4.86 -13.93 19.61
N ILE A 130 -6.07 -14.44 19.87
CA ILE A 130 -6.80 -14.22 21.13
C ILE A 130 -6.00 -14.80 22.32
N MET A 131 -5.46 -16.00 22.19
CA MET A 131 -4.58 -16.58 23.20
C MET A 131 -3.35 -15.70 23.45
N GLY A 132 -2.71 -15.22 22.39
CA GLY A 132 -1.54 -14.35 22.46
C GLY A 132 -1.83 -13.00 23.13
N VAL A 133 -2.99 -12.40 22.85
CA VAL A 133 -3.44 -11.17 23.51
C VAL A 133 -3.64 -11.41 25.01
N ASN A 134 -4.34 -12.48 25.40
CA ASN A 134 -4.54 -12.80 26.82
C ASN A 134 -3.22 -13.05 27.57
N LEU A 135 -2.24 -13.66 26.90
CA LEU A 135 -0.96 -13.99 27.54
C LEU A 135 0.01 -12.79 27.59
N PHE A 136 0.03 -11.95 26.55
CA PHE A 136 1.11 -11.00 26.31
C PHE A 136 0.70 -9.54 26.11
N ALA A 137 -0.59 -9.22 26.14
CA ALA A 137 -1.04 -7.83 26.03
C ALA A 137 -0.40 -6.95 27.13
N GLY A 138 0.18 -5.82 26.73
CA GLY A 138 0.83 -4.87 27.62
C GLY A 138 2.18 -5.32 28.21
N LYS A 139 2.63 -6.57 27.99
CA LYS A 139 3.88 -7.10 28.57
C LYS A 139 5.14 -6.76 27.75
N PHE A 140 4.99 -6.32 26.50
CA PHE A 140 6.11 -5.96 25.61
C PHE A 140 6.57 -4.49 25.73
N GLY A 141 6.19 -3.79 26.80
CA GLY A 141 6.68 -2.45 27.08
C GLY A 141 8.04 -2.50 27.77
N LYS A 142 8.96 -1.62 27.36
CA LYS A 142 10.28 -1.48 27.96
C LYS A 142 10.64 -0.01 28.16
N CYS A 143 11.31 0.28 29.26
CA CYS A 143 11.91 1.59 29.51
C CYS A 143 13.28 1.66 28.83
N VAL A 144 13.48 2.65 27.97
CA VAL A 144 14.75 2.85 27.26
C VAL A 144 15.28 4.26 27.51
N ASN A 145 16.59 4.38 27.59
CA ASN A 145 17.26 5.69 27.61
C ASN A 145 17.31 6.27 26.18
N ARG A 146 17.56 7.58 26.04
CA ARG A 146 17.87 8.24 24.76
C ARG A 146 19.01 7.59 23.97
N THR A 147 19.96 6.95 24.65
CA THR A 147 21.06 6.17 24.03
C THR A 147 20.62 4.79 23.52
N GLY A 148 19.39 4.36 23.79
CA GLY A 148 18.83 3.08 23.33
C GLY A 148 19.14 1.87 24.21
N TYR A 149 19.85 2.06 25.32
CA TYR A 149 20.15 0.98 26.28
C TYR A 149 18.91 0.60 27.11
N ILE A 150 18.70 -0.70 27.30
CA ILE A 150 17.62 -1.28 28.11
C ILE A 150 18.19 -1.58 29.49
N HIS A 151 17.65 -0.94 30.53
CA HIS A 151 18.11 -1.16 31.90
C HIS A 151 17.47 -2.40 32.53
N SER A 152 18.18 -2.99 33.51
CA SER A 152 17.72 -4.14 34.28
C SER A 152 16.53 -3.81 35.18
N LEU A 153 15.74 -4.84 35.52
CA LEU A 153 14.56 -4.78 36.40
C LEU A 153 14.86 -4.19 37.80
N THR A 154 16.13 -4.12 38.19
CA THR A 154 16.58 -3.54 39.47
C THR A 154 16.53 -2.02 39.52
N LEU A 155 16.60 -1.35 38.37
CA LEU A 155 16.62 0.12 38.30
C LEU A 155 15.22 0.70 38.00
N VAL A 156 14.46 0.03 37.14
CA VAL A 156 13.10 0.43 36.74
C VAL A 156 12.23 -0.82 36.66
N ASN A 157 11.35 -1.00 37.64
CA ASN A 157 10.50 -2.20 37.73
C ASN A 157 9.14 -1.98 37.04
N ASN A 158 8.52 -0.81 37.26
CA ASN A 158 7.21 -0.49 36.73
C ASN A 158 7.23 0.63 35.68
N LYS A 159 6.17 0.66 34.87
CA LYS A 159 5.95 1.74 33.89
C LYS A 159 5.84 3.11 34.58
N SER A 160 5.21 3.18 35.75
CA SER A 160 5.11 4.39 36.57
C SER A 160 6.48 4.97 36.92
N ASP A 161 7.42 4.10 37.28
CA ASP A 161 8.77 4.50 37.71
C ASP A 161 9.56 5.05 36.50
N CYS A 162 9.42 4.40 35.34
CA CYS A 162 9.97 4.90 34.08
C CYS A 162 9.41 6.28 33.70
N GLN A 163 8.11 6.50 33.92
CA GLN A 163 7.44 7.75 33.61
C GLN A 163 7.78 8.87 34.60
N ALA A 164 8.05 8.54 35.87
CA ALA A 164 8.52 9.49 36.87
C ALA A 164 9.95 10.01 36.57
N MET A 165 10.76 9.19 35.89
CA MET A 165 12.13 9.55 35.45
C MET A 165 12.19 10.10 34.01
N ASN A 166 11.02 10.38 33.40
CA ASN A 166 10.92 10.86 32.02
C ASN A 166 11.54 12.26 31.82
N ASP A 167 11.63 13.05 32.88
CA ASP A 167 12.31 14.36 32.84
C ASP A 167 13.83 14.25 32.64
N THR A 168 14.44 13.08 32.94
CA THR A 168 15.90 12.92 33.01
C THR A 168 16.47 11.85 32.08
N GLN A 169 15.92 11.67 30.86
CA GLN A 169 16.46 10.84 29.75
C GLN A 169 15.81 9.48 29.46
N PHE A 170 14.73 9.09 30.14
CA PHE A 170 14.06 7.80 29.89
C PHE A 170 12.72 7.95 29.17
N TYR A 171 12.38 7.04 28.25
CA TYR A 171 11.05 6.97 27.65
C TYR A 171 10.56 5.52 27.59
N TRP A 172 9.26 5.34 27.82
CA TRP A 172 8.61 4.05 27.69
C TRP A 172 8.26 3.78 26.24
N THR A 173 8.78 2.70 25.67
CA THR A 173 8.49 2.29 24.30
C THR A 173 7.97 0.87 24.24
N LYS A 174 7.13 0.59 23.25
CA LYS A 174 6.63 -0.77 22.97
C LYS A 174 7.30 -1.30 21.71
N VAL A 175 7.42 -2.61 21.60
CA VAL A 175 7.84 -3.25 20.35
C VAL A 175 6.80 -2.96 19.26
N LYS A 176 7.26 -2.67 18.03
CA LYS A 176 6.41 -2.30 16.89
C LYS A 176 5.40 -3.38 16.52
N VAL A 177 5.80 -4.65 16.61
CA VAL A 177 4.95 -5.84 16.40
C VAL A 177 4.72 -6.48 17.77
N ASN A 178 3.47 -6.56 18.22
CA ASN A 178 3.11 -7.02 19.57
C ASN A 178 1.70 -7.64 19.61
N PHE A 179 1.28 -8.10 20.79
CA PHE A 179 -0.02 -8.73 21.03
C PHE A 179 -0.99 -7.81 21.81
N ASP A 180 -0.92 -6.49 21.63
CA ASP A 180 -1.84 -5.58 22.34
C ASP A 180 -3.28 -5.67 21.79
N ASN A 181 -3.45 -6.03 20.52
CA ASN A 181 -4.74 -6.21 19.86
C ASN A 181 -4.71 -7.44 18.95
N VAL A 182 -5.87 -8.02 18.66
CA VAL A 182 -5.99 -9.19 17.78
C VAL A 182 -5.37 -8.95 16.40
N GLY A 183 -5.57 -7.75 15.81
CA GLY A 183 -4.97 -7.41 14.51
C GLY A 183 -3.43 -7.38 14.51
N LEU A 184 -2.82 -6.86 15.58
CA LEU A 184 -1.36 -6.90 15.73
C LEU A 184 -0.87 -8.33 16.04
N GLY A 185 -1.69 -9.11 16.74
CA GLY A 185 -1.48 -10.54 16.95
C GLY A 185 -1.45 -11.35 15.65
N TYR A 186 -2.26 -11.00 14.64
CA TYR A 186 -2.15 -11.58 13.30
C TYR A 186 -0.81 -11.26 12.64
N LEU A 187 -0.35 -10.01 12.76
CA LEU A 187 0.94 -9.59 12.19
C LEU A 187 2.12 -10.30 12.87
N SER A 188 2.08 -10.47 14.20
CA SER A 188 3.11 -11.21 14.93
C SER A 188 3.10 -12.70 14.58
N LEU A 189 1.92 -13.32 14.47
CA LEU A 189 1.80 -14.72 14.05
C LEU A 189 2.30 -14.92 12.61
N LEU A 190 2.00 -14.00 11.70
CA LEU A 190 2.53 -14.03 10.33
C LEU A 190 4.06 -13.97 10.34
N GLN A 191 4.63 -13.05 11.11
CA GLN A 191 6.09 -12.93 11.23
C GLN A 191 6.73 -14.24 11.70
N VAL A 192 6.19 -14.82 12.78
CA VAL A 192 6.65 -16.12 13.32
C VAL A 192 6.48 -17.25 12.31
N ALA A 193 5.34 -17.34 11.63
CA ALA A 193 5.07 -18.38 10.64
C ALA A 193 6.01 -18.29 9.42
N THR A 194 6.44 -17.08 9.06
CA THR A 194 7.39 -16.86 7.96
C THR A 194 8.85 -17.05 8.34
N PHE A 195 9.17 -17.24 9.64
CA PHE A 195 10.53 -17.32 10.17
C PHE A 195 11.42 -16.14 9.72
N LYS A 196 10.85 -14.93 9.68
CA LYS A 196 11.52 -13.68 9.29
C LYS A 196 11.44 -12.66 10.42
#